data_AF-U6LJ90-F1
#
_entry.id   AF-U6LJ90-F1
#
_cell.length_a   1.000
_cell.length_b   1.000
_cell.length_c   1.000
_cell.angle_alpha   90.00
_cell.angle_beta   90.00
_cell.angle_gamma   90.00
#
_symmetry.space_group_name_H-M   'P 1'
#
loop_
_entity.id
_entity.type
_entity.pdbx_description
1 polymer ?
#
loop_
_entity_poly.entity_id
_entity_poly.type
_entity_poly.pdbx_seq_one_letter_code
_entity_poly.pdbx_strand_id
1 'polypeptide(L)'
;MKTLSQSLRSFIRSLDKECLKRLSPQDRELKQIEFVVELAKMGIGIHHGGLLPLMKEMVEILFQRGLVRVLVATETLAVGLNMPARTVVFVDIKKHDGEGLRVLRAAEYTQVPKV
;
A
#
# COMPACT_ATOMS: atom_id res chain seq x y z
N MET A 1 -13.48 15.32 -1.95
CA MET A 1 -12.34 14.77 -1.18
C MET A 1 -11.99 15.75 -0.08
N LYS A 2 -12.16 15.42 1.21
CA LYS A 2 -11.75 16.34 2.30
C LYS A 2 -10.22 16.49 2.24
N THR A 3 -9.72 17.71 2.12
CA THR A 3 -8.29 18.03 2.18
C THR A 3 -7.69 17.45 3.47
N LEU A 4 -6.62 16.67 3.37
CA LEU A 4 -5.90 16.16 4.54
C LEU A 4 -5.48 17.32 5.45
N SER A 5 -5.75 17.20 6.75
CA SER A 5 -5.43 18.26 7.71
C SER A 5 -3.92 18.55 7.73
N GLN A 6 -3.56 19.78 8.08
CA GLN A 6 -2.17 20.22 8.12
C GLN A 6 -1.31 19.35 9.06
N SER A 7 -1.90 18.89 10.17
CA SER A 7 -1.32 17.94 11.13
C SER A 7 -1.02 16.56 10.52
N LEU A 8 -1.87 16.11 9.59
CA LEU A 8 -1.71 14.81 8.94
C LEU A 8 -0.56 14.82 7.94
N ARG A 9 -0.43 15.94 7.20
CA ARG A 9 0.71 16.16 6.30
C ARG A 9 2.04 16.29 7.06
N SER A 10 2.05 16.87 8.26
CA SER A 10 3.26 16.90 9.09
C SER A 10 3.62 15.51 9.61
N PHE A 11 2.62 14.69 9.97
CA PHE A 11 2.87 13.33 10.42
C PHE A 11 3.47 12.45 9.32
N ILE A 12 2.91 12.49 8.09
CA ILE A 12 3.47 11.76 6.94
C ILE A 12 4.91 12.21 6.68
N ARG A 13 5.20 13.51 6.74
CA ARG A 13 6.58 14.02 6.59
C ARG A 13 7.54 13.55 7.68
N SER A 14 7.09 13.45 8.93
CA SER A 14 7.94 12.92 10.00
C SER A 14 8.23 11.44 9.82
N LEU A 15 7.23 10.67 9.36
CA LEU A 15 7.35 9.22 9.17
C LEU A 15 8.24 8.91 7.97
N ASP A 16 8.06 9.66 6.87
CA ASP A 16 8.94 9.67 5.70
C ASP A 16 10.41 9.89 6.10
N LYS A 17 10.71 11.00 6.80
CA LYS A 17 12.08 11.29 7.26
C LYS A 17 12.69 10.17 8.10
N GLU A 18 11.91 9.55 8.99
CA GLU A 18 12.42 8.49 9.85
C GLU A 18 12.63 7.18 9.09
N CYS A 19 11.71 6.82 8.19
CA CYS A 19 11.88 5.69 7.28
C CYS A 19 13.11 5.88 6.39
N LEU A 20 13.27 7.03 5.72
CA LEU A 20 14.38 7.26 4.79
C LEU A 20 15.75 7.19 5.46
N LYS A 21 15.87 7.54 6.74
CA LYS A 21 17.14 7.38 7.48
C LYS A 21 17.60 5.92 7.56
N ARG A 22 16.67 4.96 7.52
CA ARG A 22 16.97 3.51 7.55
C ARG A 22 17.50 2.99 6.21
N LEU A 23 17.38 3.77 5.13
CA LEU A 23 17.90 3.42 3.81
C LEU A 23 19.31 3.93 3.61
N SER A 24 20.06 3.22 2.76
CA SER A 24 21.35 3.68 2.25
C SER A 24 21.17 5.00 1.47
N PRO A 25 22.21 5.86 1.35
CA PRO A 25 22.11 7.10 0.58
C PRO A 25 21.68 6.87 -0.87
N GLN A 26 22.16 5.80 -1.50
CA GLN A 26 21.84 5.44 -2.89
C GLN A 26 20.36 5.06 -3.04
N ASP A 27 19.80 4.32 -2.08
CA ASP A 27 18.41 3.91 -2.14
C ASP A 27 17.45 5.09 -1.97
N ARG A 28 17.83 6.13 -1.22
CA ARG A 28 16.99 7.33 -0.99
C ARG A 28 16.68 8.10 -2.27
N GLU A 29 17.51 7.94 -3.31
CA GLU A 29 17.36 8.61 -4.59
C GLU A 29 16.49 7.82 -5.59
N LEU A 30 16.01 6.62 -5.20
CA LEU A 30 15.14 5.82 -6.04
C LEU A 30 13.79 6.53 -6.25
N LYS A 31 13.43 6.74 -7.52
CA LYS A 31 12.16 7.39 -7.94
C LYS A 31 10.90 6.79 -7.32
N GLN A 32 10.92 5.49 -7.04
CA GLN A 32 9.84 4.79 -6.36
C GLN A 32 9.49 5.44 -5.01
N ILE A 33 10.51 5.87 -4.25
CA ILE A 33 10.32 6.44 -2.92
C ILE A 33 9.54 7.74 -3.04
N GLU A 34 10.00 8.64 -3.89
CA GLU A 34 9.31 9.91 -4.16
C GLU A 34 7.87 9.67 -4.58
N PHE A 35 7.64 8.73 -5.51
CA PHE A 35 6.31 8.39 -5.99
C PHE A 35 5.38 7.89 -4.86
N VAL A 36 5.85 6.95 -4.03
CA VAL A 36 5.07 6.41 -2.92
C VAL A 36 4.76 7.50 -1.88
N VAL A 37 5.74 8.34 -1.55
CA VAL A 37 5.58 9.43 -0.57
C VAL A 37 4.56 10.47 -1.06
N GLU A 38 4.60 10.86 -2.33
CA GLU A 38 3.63 11.82 -2.88
C GLU A 38 2.21 11.25 -2.92
N LEU A 39 2.04 9.98 -3.30
CA LEU A 39 0.74 9.31 -3.22
C LEU A 39 0.21 9.27 -1.77
N ALA A 40 1.08 8.92 -0.81
CA ALA A 40 0.72 8.87 0.60
C ALA A 40 0.25 10.24 1.11
N LYS A 41 0.91 11.34 0.69
CA LYS A 41 0.49 12.72 1.00
C LYS A 41 -0.86 13.09 0.40
N MET A 42 -1.34 12.36 -0.61
CA MET A 42 -2.70 12.49 -1.18
C MET A 42 -3.71 11.54 -0.52
N GLY A 43 -3.26 10.67 0.40
CA GLY A 43 -4.09 9.66 1.05
C GLY A 43 -4.28 8.39 0.22
N ILE A 44 -3.41 8.16 -0.77
CA ILE A 44 -3.40 6.99 -1.66
C ILE A 44 -2.16 6.15 -1.34
N GLY A 45 -2.32 4.84 -1.24
CA GLY A 45 -1.23 3.89 -1.06
C GLY A 45 -1.17 2.93 -2.23
N ILE A 46 0.05 2.47 -2.54
CA ILE A 46 0.29 1.34 -3.45
C ILE A 46 1.01 0.24 -2.71
N HIS A 47 0.67 -1.02 -2.97
CA HIS A 47 1.31 -2.18 -2.35
C HIS A 47 1.42 -3.36 -3.31
N HIS A 48 2.64 -3.61 -3.79
CA HIS A 48 2.92 -4.75 -4.66
C HIS A 48 4.33 -5.30 -4.40
N GLY A 49 4.59 -6.51 -4.89
CA GLY A 49 5.86 -7.22 -4.65
C GLY A 49 7.13 -6.51 -5.13
N GLY A 50 7.00 -5.54 -6.04
CA GLY A 50 8.11 -4.74 -6.57
C GLY A 50 8.53 -3.56 -5.68
N LEU A 51 7.75 -3.21 -4.66
CA LEU A 51 8.11 -2.15 -3.73
C LEU A 51 9.18 -2.60 -2.74
N LEU A 52 10.09 -1.67 -2.41
CA LEU A 52 11.03 -1.88 -1.30
C LEU A 52 10.27 -2.29 -0.03
N PRO A 53 10.78 -3.25 0.77
CA PRO A 53 10.14 -3.70 2.00
C PRO A 53 9.73 -2.54 2.92
N LEU A 54 10.64 -1.58 3.09
CA LEU A 54 10.39 -0.39 3.91
C LEU A 54 9.21 0.47 3.40
N MET A 55 9.03 0.57 2.08
CA MET A 55 7.92 1.33 1.51
C MET A 55 6.58 0.61 1.71
N LYS A 56 6.58 -0.73 1.65
CA LYS A 56 5.38 -1.54 1.98
C LYS A 56 4.99 -1.35 3.44
N GLU A 57 5.94 -1.49 4.36
CA GLU A 57 5.73 -1.24 5.80
C GLU A 57 5.16 0.17 6.06
N MET A 58 5.73 1.19 5.40
CA MET A 58 5.24 2.56 5.53
C MET A 58 3.76 2.68 5.11
N VAL A 59 3.40 2.16 3.93
CA VAL A 59 2.03 2.21 3.43
C VAL A 59 1.06 1.45 4.33
N GLU A 60 1.46 0.29 4.84
CA GLU A 60 0.68 -0.53 5.78
C GLU A 60 0.38 0.25 7.07
N ILE A 61 1.40 0.88 7.68
CA ILE A 61 1.24 1.69 8.89
C ILE A 61 0.29 2.86 8.63
N LEU A 62 0.44 3.55 7.49
CA LEU A 62 -0.42 4.68 7.14
C LEU A 62 -1.87 4.26 6.89
N PHE A 63 -2.09 3.08 6.30
CA PHE A 63 -3.42 2.53 6.07
C PHE A 63 -4.10 2.14 7.39
N GLN A 64 -3.40 1.42 8.28
CA GLN A 64 -3.90 1.06 9.60
C GLN A 64 -4.25 2.27 10.48
N ARG A 65 -3.51 3.38 10.32
CA ARG A 65 -3.81 4.65 11.01
C ARG A 65 -4.91 5.48 10.33
N GLY A 66 -5.49 5.01 9.22
CA GLY A 66 -6.54 5.71 8.47
C GLY A 66 -6.06 6.95 7.73
N LEU A 67 -4.76 7.09 7.52
CA LEU A 67 -4.13 8.23 6.83
C LEU A 67 -4.11 8.01 5.32
N VAL A 68 -3.85 6.77 4.89
CA VAL A 68 -4.16 6.28 3.55
C VAL A 68 -5.58 5.73 3.57
N ARG A 69 -6.44 6.26 2.69
CA ARG A 69 -7.85 5.89 2.61
C ARG A 69 -8.16 4.98 1.42
N VAL A 70 -7.34 5.06 0.39
CA VAL A 70 -7.43 4.23 -0.81
C VAL A 70 -6.10 3.50 -0.94
N LEU A 71 -6.14 2.17 -0.94
CA LEU A 71 -4.98 1.32 -1.13
C LEU A 71 -5.18 0.50 -2.39
N VAL A 72 -4.28 0.64 -3.36
CA VAL A 72 -4.22 -0.20 -4.56
C VAL A 72 -3.17 -1.27 -4.32
N ALA A 73 -3.55 -2.54 -4.42
CA ALA A 73 -2.63 -3.61 -4.12
C ALA A 73 -2.78 -4.86 -4.98
N THR A 74 -1.70 -5.63 -5.08
CA THR A 74 -1.73 -6.98 -5.67
C THR A 74 -2.17 -8.02 -4.64
N GLU A 75 -2.49 -9.23 -5.12
CA GLU A 75 -2.96 -10.36 -4.29
C GLU A 75 -2.08 -10.62 -3.05
N THR A 76 -0.78 -10.40 -3.16
CA THR A 76 0.19 -10.57 -2.07
C THR A 76 -0.14 -9.77 -0.81
N LEU A 77 -0.98 -8.74 -0.89
CA LEU A 77 -1.46 -7.98 0.28
C LEU A 77 -2.30 -8.85 1.23
N ALA A 78 -3.07 -9.80 0.70
CA ALA A 78 -4.00 -10.61 1.48
C ALA A 78 -3.29 -11.59 2.43
N VAL A 79 -2.01 -11.86 2.21
CA VAL A 79 -1.24 -12.83 2.99
C VAL A 79 -0.51 -12.10 4.12
N GLY A 80 -1.07 -12.15 5.33
CA GLY A 80 -0.32 -11.90 6.57
C GLY A 80 -0.52 -10.55 7.27
N LEU A 81 -1.49 -9.72 6.87
CA LEU A 81 -1.73 -8.42 7.48
C LEU A 81 -3.19 -8.22 7.93
N ASN A 82 -3.37 -7.81 9.19
CA ASN A 82 -4.66 -7.35 9.69
C ASN A 82 -4.90 -5.90 9.23
N MET A 83 -5.32 -5.73 7.98
CA MET A 83 -5.67 -4.45 7.36
C MET A 83 -7.17 -4.42 7.03
N PRO A 84 -8.04 -4.09 8.01
CA PRO A 84 -9.48 -4.10 7.81
C PRO A 84 -9.89 -3.02 6.79
N ALA A 85 -10.26 -3.44 5.59
CA ALA A 85 -10.78 -2.55 4.55
C ALA A 85 -12.31 -2.57 4.55
N ARG A 86 -12.93 -1.40 4.73
CA ARG A 86 -14.40 -1.26 4.71
C ARG A 86 -15.02 -1.63 3.37
N THR A 87 -14.29 -1.41 2.28
CA THR A 87 -14.73 -1.70 0.93
C THR A 87 -13.55 -2.23 0.14
N VAL A 88 -13.79 -3.34 -0.56
CA VAL A 88 -12.82 -3.99 -1.43
C VAL A 88 -13.39 -3.97 -2.85
N VAL A 89 -12.59 -3.53 -3.80
CA VAL A 89 -12.94 -3.53 -5.23
C VAL A 89 -11.97 -4.45 -5.95
N PHE A 90 -12.52 -5.45 -6.65
CA PHE A 90 -11.75 -6.29 -7.56
C PHE A 90 -11.72 -5.63 -8.93
N VAL A 91 -10.53 -5.30 -9.43
CA VAL A 91 -10.36 -4.72 -10.78
C VAL A 91 -10.69 -5.78 -11.84
N ASP A 92 -10.32 -7.03 -11.58
CA ASP A 92 -10.64 -8.20 -12.39
C ASP A 92 -10.86 -9.41 -11.47
N ILE A 93 -11.64 -10.38 -11.95
CA ILE A 93 -11.85 -11.69 -11.32
C ILE A 93 -10.97 -12.77 -11.94
N LYS A 94 -10.14 -12.40 -12.92
CA LYS A 94 -9.15 -13.27 -13.53
C LYS A 94 -7.73 -12.87 -13.13
N LYS A 95 -6.84 -13.84 -12.97
CA LYS A 95 -5.41 -13.63 -12.69
C LYS A 95 -4.54 -14.65 -13.41
N HIS A 96 -3.24 -14.35 -13.49
CA HIS A 96 -2.23 -15.25 -14.06
C HIS A 96 -1.64 -16.17 -12.98
N ASP A 97 -1.56 -17.49 -13.16
CA ASP A 97 -0.81 -18.42 -12.26
C ASP A 97 0.66 -18.60 -12.63
N GLY A 98 1.04 -18.24 -13.84
CA GLY A 98 2.32 -18.66 -14.43
C GLY A 98 2.12 -19.50 -15.69
N GLU A 99 0.98 -20.17 -15.85
CA GLU A 99 0.63 -20.95 -17.04
C GLU A 99 -0.38 -20.22 -17.93
N GLY A 100 -1.33 -19.51 -17.34
CA GLY A 100 -2.28 -18.70 -18.09
C GLY A 100 -3.22 -17.88 -17.23
N LEU A 101 -4.21 -17.29 -17.88
CA LEU A 101 -5.25 -16.50 -17.22
C LEU A 101 -6.38 -17.42 -16.74
N ARG A 102 -6.64 -17.45 -15.42
CA ARG A 102 -7.76 -18.21 -14.82
C ARG A 102 -8.62 -17.32 -13.94
N VAL A 103 -9.84 -17.78 -13.65
CA VAL A 103 -10.72 -17.15 -12.66
C VAL A 103 -10.18 -17.40 -11.24
N LEU A 104 -10.36 -16.41 -10.36
CA LEU A 104 -10.04 -16.50 -8.93
C LEU A 104 -10.76 -17.68 -8.28
N ARG A 105 -10.03 -18.44 -7.46
CA ARG A 105 -10.59 -19.51 -6.63
C ARG A 105 -11.36 -18.90 -5.45
N ALA A 106 -12.35 -19.64 -4.94
CA ALA A 106 -13.12 -19.23 -3.77
C ALA A 106 -12.21 -18.86 -2.58
N ALA A 107 -11.16 -19.65 -2.33
CA ALA A 107 -10.18 -19.38 -1.28
C ALA A 107 -9.48 -18.02 -1.44
N GLU A 108 -9.04 -17.69 -2.66
CA GLU A 108 -8.36 -16.43 -2.98
C GLU A 108 -9.32 -15.23 -2.78
N TYR A 109 -10.59 -15.39 -3.13
CA TYR A 109 -11.62 -14.37 -2.89
C TYR A 109 -11.91 -14.15 -1.39
N THR A 110 -11.93 -15.23 -0.61
CA THR A 110 -12.21 -15.17 0.84
C THR A 110 -11.03 -14.66 1.67
N GLN A 111 -9.80 -14.80 1.17
CA GLN A 111 -8.59 -14.33 1.86
C GLN A 111 -8.42 -12.80 1.83
N VAL A 112 -9.09 -12.11 0.89
CA VAL A 112 -8.93 -10.65 0.78
C VAL A 112 -9.45 -9.97 2.06
N PRO A 113 -8.67 -9.07 2.70
CA PRO A 113 -9.04 -8.42 3.95
C PRO A 113 -10.33 -7.62 3.77
N LYS A 114 -11.41 -8.09 4.40
CA LYS A 114 -12.72 -7.43 4.44
C LYS A 114 -13.08 -7.25 5.91
N VAL A 115 -13.79 -6.16 6.21
CA VAL A 115 -14.41 -5.94 7.55
C VAL A 115 -15.50 -6.98 7.78
#